data_AF-G2KP42-F1
#
_entry.id   AF-G2KP42-F1
#
_cell.length_a   1.000
_cell.length_b   1.000
_cell.length_c   1.000
_cell.angle_alpha   90.00
_cell.angle_beta   90.00
_cell.angle_gamma   90.00
#
_symmetry.space_group_name_H-M   'P 1'
#
loop_
_entity.id
_entity.type
_entity.pdbx_description
1 polymer ?
#
loop_
_entity_poly.entity_id
_entity_poly.type
_entity_poly.pdbx_seq_one_letter_code
_entity_poly.pdbx_strand_id
1 'polypeptide(L)'
;MSGGIGDDPFWNETTAGDNDFERPIDMMGDMGGNGNGGAQNTNLPDSGVDMIGDLAASAPAPAPSPSDFHLVEKGDYFDLVKKVPSLRRIMIGAGWDHKMLETTKIDVDLSCFLLDKQNQTRVDEDFVFYNNESGCDGAVRHSGDSRTGAGDGDDESLFIDLNGLPFDVLRVMITLSIYNAAEAEQHLGMVRNIYLRVVNEEDGNEIVRLQMDESMLNGVAGMQVACLVREGPKWYLEVLENPVKGGLGAIATQYGIIVGAGA
;
A
#
# COMPACT_ATOMS: atom_id res chain seq x y z
N MET A 1 -13.49 -66.89 -19.67
CA MET A 1 -12.39 -67.05 -20.66
C MET A 1 -11.51 -65.83 -20.47
N SER A 2 -10.52 -65.89 -19.57
CA SER A 2 -9.12 -66.30 -19.85
C SER A 2 -8.48 -65.39 -20.92
N GLY A 3 -7.39 -64.67 -20.66
CA GLY A 3 -6.48 -64.72 -19.53
C GLY A 3 -5.50 -63.54 -19.52
N GLY A 4 -4.71 -63.50 -18.46
CA GLY A 4 -3.56 -62.62 -18.32
C GLY A 4 -2.29 -63.20 -18.93
N ILE A 5 -1.35 -62.31 -19.21
CA ILE A 5 0.09 -62.45 -19.39
C ILE A 5 0.61 -61.04 -19.08
N GLY A 6 1.61 -60.75 -18.25
CA GLY A 6 2.63 -61.50 -17.53
C GLY A 6 3.69 -60.46 -17.13
N ASP A 7 4.21 -60.57 -15.92
CA ASP A 7 5.06 -59.60 -15.22
C ASP A 7 6.50 -59.48 -15.78
N ASP A 8 7.01 -58.23 -15.77
CA ASP A 8 8.36 -57.73 -15.36
C ASP A 8 9.68 -58.27 -15.99
N PRO A 9 10.86 -57.62 -15.74
CA PRO A 9 11.21 -56.19 -15.65
C PRO A 9 12.52 -55.87 -16.44
N PHE A 10 12.94 -54.58 -16.53
CA PHE A 10 14.32 -54.07 -16.31
C PHE A 10 14.54 -52.65 -16.90
N TRP A 11 15.51 -51.98 -16.29
CA TRP A 11 15.73 -50.55 -16.10
C TRP A 11 16.34 -49.72 -17.25
N ASN A 12 16.37 -48.40 -16.99
CA ASN A 12 17.30 -47.32 -17.39
C ASN A 12 16.85 -46.42 -18.56
N GLU A 13 16.89 -45.07 -18.53
CA GLU A 13 17.50 -44.05 -17.65
C GLU A 13 16.66 -42.76 -17.63
N THR A 14 16.75 -42.04 -16.51
CA THR A 14 16.22 -40.69 -16.28
C THR A 14 17.32 -39.65 -16.54
N THR A 15 17.01 -38.61 -17.32
CA THR A 15 17.64 -37.27 -17.31
C THR A 15 16.52 -36.29 -17.71
N ALA A 16 16.39 -35.05 -17.26
CA ALA A 16 16.94 -34.23 -16.18
C ALA A 16 15.97 -33.02 -16.12
N GLY A 17 15.87 -32.32 -15.00
CA GLY A 17 15.08 -31.07 -14.94
C GLY A 17 14.58 -30.72 -13.55
N ASP A 18 15.52 -30.46 -12.64
CA ASP A 18 15.52 -29.36 -11.67
C ASP A 18 14.16 -28.85 -11.17
N ASN A 19 13.69 -29.43 -10.06
CA ASN A 19 12.72 -28.81 -9.16
C ASN A 19 13.44 -28.51 -7.84
N ASP A 20 13.88 -27.26 -7.66
CA ASP A 20 14.30 -26.71 -6.38
C ASP A 20 13.71 -25.31 -6.28
N PHE A 21 12.74 -25.11 -5.38
CA PHE A 21 12.57 -23.90 -4.56
C PHE A 21 11.36 -24.09 -3.63
N GLU A 22 11.42 -25.09 -2.75
CA GLU A 22 10.79 -24.96 -1.44
C GLU A 22 11.88 -24.57 -0.44
N ARG A 23 11.76 -23.40 0.21
CA ARG A 23 12.57 -23.06 1.37
C ARG A 23 11.65 -22.80 2.57
N PRO A 24 11.73 -23.64 3.62
CA PRO A 24 11.08 -23.38 4.89
C PRO A 24 11.68 -22.18 5.62
N ILE A 25 10.85 -21.56 6.45
CA ILE A 25 11.14 -20.45 7.35
C ILE A 25 12.02 -20.98 8.49
N ASP A 26 13.29 -20.57 8.55
CA ASP A 26 14.17 -20.87 9.68
C ASP A 26 14.53 -19.62 10.49
N MET A 27 14.25 -19.73 11.79
CA MET A 27 14.59 -18.81 12.87
C MET A 27 16.11 -18.59 12.95
N MET A 28 16.56 -17.33 12.82
CA MET A 28 17.94 -16.97 13.14
C MET A 28 18.10 -16.76 14.64
N GLY A 29 18.83 -17.69 15.26
CA GLY A 29 19.42 -17.53 16.58
C GLY A 29 20.57 -16.53 16.56
N ASP A 30 20.48 -15.60 17.51
CA ASP A 30 21.58 -14.83 18.07
C ASP A 30 22.67 -15.76 18.63
N MET A 31 23.94 -15.54 18.26
CA MET A 31 25.14 -15.73 19.09
C MET A 31 26.43 -15.43 18.30
N GLY A 32 27.21 -14.46 18.77
CA GLY A 32 28.68 -14.51 18.64
C GLY A 32 29.39 -13.22 18.22
N GLY A 33 29.71 -12.36 19.19
CA GLY A 33 30.72 -11.30 19.04
C GLY A 33 31.62 -11.24 20.28
N ASN A 34 32.73 -11.98 20.26
CA ASN A 34 33.79 -11.91 21.28
C ASN A 34 34.81 -10.83 20.90
N GLY A 35 35.26 -10.04 21.88
CA GLY A 35 36.05 -8.83 21.68
C GLY A 35 37.56 -9.03 21.55
N ASN A 36 38.30 -7.92 21.42
CA ASN A 36 39.45 -7.56 22.27
C ASN A 36 40.05 -6.18 21.91
N GLY A 37 40.52 -5.46 22.95
CA GLY A 37 41.64 -4.49 23.02
C GLY A 37 41.69 -3.31 22.05
N GLY A 38 41.80 -2.04 22.44
CA GLY A 38 42.33 -1.44 23.66
C GLY A 38 43.39 -0.40 23.27
N ALA A 39 43.21 0.88 23.64
CA ALA A 39 44.29 1.80 24.02
C ALA A 39 43.69 3.14 24.46
N GLN A 40 44.18 3.61 25.60
CA GLN A 40 43.73 4.76 26.35
C GLN A 40 44.29 6.05 25.77
N ASN A 41 43.55 7.15 25.91
CA ASN A 41 44.17 8.46 26.10
C ASN A 41 43.42 9.22 27.20
N THR A 42 44.17 9.49 28.28
CA THR A 42 43.77 10.19 29.48
C THR A 42 43.86 11.70 29.27
N ASN A 43 42.79 12.43 29.56
CA ASN A 43 42.89 13.77 30.16
C ASN A 43 41.52 14.20 30.73
N LEU A 44 41.46 14.26 32.06
CA LEU A 44 40.52 15.03 32.89
C LEU A 44 41.39 15.96 33.76
N PRO A 45 40.95 17.19 34.06
CA PRO A 45 39.95 17.43 35.11
C PRO A 45 38.90 18.48 34.66
N ASP A 46 37.81 18.84 35.33
CA ASP A 46 37.44 18.85 36.74
C ASP A 46 35.89 18.98 36.86
N SER A 47 35.39 18.72 38.07
CA SER A 47 34.03 18.61 38.59
C SER A 47 32.89 19.51 38.06
N GLY A 48 31.75 18.86 37.76
CA GLY A 48 30.50 19.02 38.51
C GLY A 48 29.54 20.15 38.11
N VAL A 49 28.53 19.83 37.29
CA VAL A 49 27.16 20.41 37.39
C VAL A 49 26.13 19.41 36.85
N ASP A 50 24.92 19.45 37.42
CA ASP A 50 23.86 18.46 37.45
C ASP A 50 23.36 17.87 36.13
N MET A 51 23.15 16.55 36.16
CA MET A 51 22.37 15.77 35.19
C MET A 51 20.88 15.90 35.54
N ILE A 52 20.19 16.85 34.91
CA ILE A 52 18.77 16.75 34.65
C ILE A 52 18.65 16.80 33.13
N GLY A 53 18.59 15.62 32.52
CA GLY A 53 18.30 15.51 31.10
C GLY A 53 16.86 15.98 30.87
N ASP A 54 16.71 17.18 30.35
CA ASP A 54 15.48 17.60 29.71
C ASP A 54 15.23 16.64 28.54
N LEU A 55 14.33 15.69 28.79
CA LEU A 55 13.66 14.91 27.77
C LEU A 55 12.83 15.92 26.97
N ALA A 56 13.45 16.58 25.99
CA ALA A 56 12.74 17.44 25.06
C ALA A 56 11.75 16.55 24.31
N ALA A 57 10.49 16.57 24.73
CA ALA A 57 9.40 16.07 23.94
C ALA A 57 9.52 16.71 22.56
N SER A 58 9.64 15.88 21.53
CA SER A 58 9.51 16.31 20.15
C SER A 58 8.24 17.14 20.06
N ALA A 59 8.38 18.43 19.73
CA ALA A 59 7.23 19.27 19.48
C ALA A 59 6.38 18.62 18.38
N PRO A 60 5.04 18.66 18.47
CA PRO A 60 4.19 18.19 17.38
C PRO A 60 4.58 18.95 16.11
N ALA A 61 4.61 18.22 14.98
CA ALA A 61 4.88 18.79 13.67
C ALA A 61 4.07 20.10 13.49
N PRO A 62 4.67 21.15 12.92
CA PRO A 62 3.96 22.40 12.71
C PRO A 62 2.71 22.14 11.86
N ALA A 63 1.56 22.64 12.31
CA ALA A 63 0.32 22.56 11.54
C ALA A 63 0.56 23.08 10.10
N PRO A 64 0.02 22.40 9.08
CA PRO A 64 0.24 22.81 7.70
C PRO A 64 -0.18 24.27 7.51
N SER A 65 0.67 25.03 6.82
CA SER A 65 0.36 26.38 6.35
C SER A 65 -0.92 26.36 5.50
N PRO A 66 -1.69 27.47 5.40
CA PRO A 66 -2.93 27.50 4.63
C PRO A 66 -2.68 26.94 3.21
N SER A 67 -3.42 25.88 2.89
CA SER A 67 -3.08 24.90 1.87
C SER A 67 -3.29 25.38 0.42
N ASP A 68 -2.26 25.32 -0.41
CA ASP A 68 -2.31 25.59 -1.87
C ASP A 68 -3.03 24.49 -2.70
N PHE A 69 -3.40 23.37 -2.07
CA PHE A 69 -4.13 22.26 -2.68
C PHE A 69 -5.66 22.47 -2.66
N HIS A 70 -6.38 21.73 -3.50
CA HIS A 70 -7.84 21.72 -3.51
C HIS A 70 -8.39 20.64 -2.56
N LEU A 71 -9.23 21.02 -1.61
CA LEU A 71 -9.96 20.05 -0.79
C LEU A 71 -11.16 19.52 -1.60
N VAL A 72 -11.32 18.20 -1.65
CA VAL A 72 -12.46 17.54 -2.30
C VAL A 72 -13.27 16.73 -1.29
N GLU A 73 -14.55 16.54 -1.60
CA GLU A 73 -15.52 15.79 -0.81
C GLU A 73 -16.17 14.69 -1.66
N LYS A 74 -16.91 13.78 -1.00
CA LYS A 74 -17.66 12.73 -1.67
C LYS A 74 -18.50 13.25 -2.83
N GLY A 75 -18.34 12.63 -4.01
CA GLY A 75 -19.08 12.96 -5.22
C GLY A 75 -18.42 14.03 -6.10
N ASP A 76 -17.30 14.61 -5.67
CA ASP A 76 -16.53 15.52 -6.52
C ASP A 76 -15.93 14.81 -7.73
N TYR A 77 -15.89 15.54 -8.85
CA TYR A 77 -15.27 15.13 -10.10
C TYR A 77 -14.29 16.21 -10.58
N PHE A 78 -13.01 16.02 -10.32
CA PHE A 78 -11.99 17.05 -10.43
C PHE A 78 -11.06 16.85 -11.64
N ASP A 79 -10.95 17.85 -12.52
CA ASP A 79 -10.04 17.84 -13.67
C ASP A 79 -8.61 18.15 -13.22
N LEU A 80 -7.78 17.12 -13.07
CA LEU A 80 -6.39 17.26 -12.62
C LEU A 80 -5.55 18.10 -13.60
N VAL A 81 -5.79 17.95 -14.90
CA VAL A 81 -5.05 18.64 -15.97
C VAL A 81 -5.43 20.11 -16.05
N LYS A 82 -6.67 20.48 -15.72
CA LYS A 82 -7.06 21.90 -15.64
C LYS A 82 -6.28 22.65 -14.56
N LYS A 83 -5.96 21.98 -13.44
CA LYS A 83 -5.15 22.55 -12.35
C LYS A 83 -3.65 22.52 -12.70
N VAL A 84 -3.18 21.45 -13.34
CA VAL A 84 -1.78 21.27 -13.75
C VAL A 84 -1.73 20.80 -15.22
N PRO A 85 -1.67 21.72 -16.21
CA PRO A 85 -1.75 21.34 -17.63
C PRO A 85 -0.64 20.42 -18.13
N SER A 86 0.51 20.39 -17.46
CA SER A 86 1.65 19.52 -17.78
C SER A 86 1.66 18.22 -16.97
N LEU A 87 0.57 17.87 -16.26
CA LEU A 87 0.56 16.74 -15.35
C LEU A 87 0.84 15.43 -16.08
N ARG A 88 1.92 14.77 -15.69
CA ARG A 88 2.35 13.50 -16.26
C ARG A 88 2.44 12.41 -15.21
N ARG A 89 3.19 12.68 -14.13
CA ARG A 89 3.39 11.72 -13.05
C ARG A 89 2.76 12.25 -11.79
N ILE A 90 1.99 11.39 -11.13
CA ILE A 90 1.37 11.69 -9.86
C ILE A 90 1.84 10.70 -8.80
N MET A 91 1.82 11.18 -7.57
CA MET A 91 1.85 10.35 -6.39
C MET A 91 0.48 10.45 -5.72
N ILE A 92 -0.12 9.31 -5.43
CA ILE A 92 -1.28 9.21 -4.54
C ILE A 92 -0.74 8.79 -3.19
N GLY A 93 -0.84 9.68 -2.21
CA GLY A 93 -0.45 9.42 -0.83
C GLY A 93 -1.68 9.15 0.02
N ALA A 94 -1.60 8.17 0.91
CA ALA A 94 -2.59 7.92 1.95
C ALA A 94 -1.91 7.94 3.32
N GLY A 95 -2.58 8.49 4.31
CA GLY A 95 -2.09 8.47 5.69
C GLY A 95 -3.22 8.34 6.70
N TRP A 96 -2.89 7.80 7.86
CA TRP A 96 -3.78 7.52 8.98
C TRP A 96 -3.02 7.49 10.31
N ASP A 97 -3.72 7.78 11.39
CA ASP A 97 -3.18 7.69 12.74
C ASP A 97 -3.79 6.53 13.52
N HIS A 98 -2.96 5.85 14.31
CA HIS A 98 -3.45 4.94 15.33
C HIS A 98 -4.16 5.71 16.45
N LYS A 99 -5.24 5.13 16.98
CA LYS A 99 -5.89 5.66 18.18
C LYS A 99 -4.99 5.32 19.38
N MET A 100 -4.53 6.36 20.09
CA MET A 100 -3.53 6.30 21.19
C MET A 100 -3.81 5.29 22.33
N LEU A 101 -5.03 4.77 22.43
CA LEU A 101 -5.44 3.83 23.48
C LEU A 101 -5.43 2.36 23.04
N GLU A 102 -5.23 2.09 21.75
CA GLU A 102 -5.27 0.73 21.21
C GLU A 102 -3.86 0.12 21.22
N THR A 103 -3.74 -1.09 21.78
CA THR A 103 -2.49 -1.87 21.74
C THR A 103 -2.37 -2.72 20.48
N THR A 104 -3.47 -2.83 19.72
CA THR A 104 -3.56 -3.58 18.48
C THR A 104 -3.08 -2.71 17.32
N LYS A 105 -2.04 -3.17 16.62
CA LYS A 105 -1.60 -2.52 15.37
C LYS A 105 -2.63 -2.80 14.28
N ILE A 106 -3.15 -1.74 13.68
CA ILE A 106 -4.03 -1.80 12.52
C ILE A 106 -3.19 -1.55 11.27
N ASP A 107 -3.24 -2.49 10.36
CA ASP A 107 -2.52 -2.41 9.08
C ASP A 107 -3.50 -1.95 8.01
N VAL A 108 -3.34 -0.73 7.51
CA VAL A 108 -4.18 -0.19 6.44
C VAL A 108 -3.36 -0.24 5.16
N ASP A 109 -3.89 -0.90 4.15
CA ASP A 109 -3.25 -1.04 2.85
C ASP A 109 -3.88 -0.06 1.84
N LEU A 110 -3.03 0.66 1.13
CA LEU A 110 -3.35 1.35 -0.12
C LEU A 110 -3.19 0.37 -1.28
N SER A 111 -4.15 0.36 -2.21
CA SER A 111 -4.05 -0.47 -3.40
C SER A 111 -4.74 0.18 -4.57
N CYS A 112 -4.47 -0.31 -5.78
CA CYS A 112 -5.24 0.10 -6.95
C CYS A 112 -5.51 -1.01 -7.96
N PHE A 113 -6.58 -0.81 -8.74
CA PHE A 113 -6.96 -1.67 -9.85
C PHE A 113 -6.96 -0.87 -11.14
N LEU A 114 -6.25 -1.36 -12.17
CA LEU A 114 -6.20 -0.78 -13.51
C LEU A 114 -7.30 -1.42 -14.34
N LEU A 115 -8.30 -0.63 -14.68
CA LEU A 115 -9.58 -1.11 -15.19
C LEU A 115 -9.79 -0.67 -16.63
N ASP A 116 -10.29 -1.61 -17.41
CA ASP A 116 -10.65 -1.41 -18.80
C ASP A 116 -12.05 -0.78 -18.96
N LYS A 117 -12.54 -0.72 -20.20
CA LYS A 117 -13.88 -0.20 -20.52
C LYS A 117 -15.04 -1.07 -19.99
N GLN A 118 -14.79 -2.32 -19.60
CA GLN A 118 -15.73 -3.21 -18.92
C GLN A 118 -15.69 -3.00 -17.39
N ASN A 119 -14.82 -2.11 -16.90
CA ASN A 119 -14.56 -1.90 -15.47
C ASN A 119 -14.00 -3.17 -14.81
N GLN A 120 -13.13 -3.89 -15.53
CA GLN A 120 -12.44 -5.10 -15.07
C GLN A 120 -10.93 -4.95 -15.25
N THR A 121 -10.15 -5.67 -14.46
CA THR A 121 -8.71 -5.85 -14.73
C THR A 121 -8.54 -6.67 -16.01
N ARG A 122 -7.48 -6.39 -16.78
CA ARG A 122 -7.22 -7.13 -18.03
C ARG A 122 -6.41 -8.38 -17.77
N VAL A 123 -5.57 -8.32 -16.75
CA VAL A 123 -4.68 -9.36 -16.24
C VAL A 123 -4.59 -9.22 -14.71
N ASP A 124 -4.09 -10.23 -14.01
CA ASP A 124 -3.97 -10.16 -12.55
C ASP A 124 -2.99 -9.07 -12.11
N GLU A 125 -1.98 -8.77 -12.92
CA GLU A 125 -0.97 -7.72 -12.66
C GLU A 125 -1.53 -6.29 -12.70
N ASP A 126 -2.76 -6.11 -13.21
CA ASP A 126 -3.47 -4.83 -13.13
C ASP A 126 -4.01 -4.56 -11.72
N PHE A 127 -3.92 -5.50 -10.80
CA PHE A 127 -4.11 -5.27 -9.36
C PHE A 127 -2.76 -4.99 -8.69
N VAL A 128 -2.51 -3.73 -8.35
CA VAL A 128 -1.26 -3.26 -7.74
C VAL A 128 -1.47 -3.00 -6.25
N PHE A 129 -0.67 -3.67 -5.42
CA PHE A 129 -0.73 -3.66 -3.96
C PHE A 129 0.62 -4.13 -3.40
N TYR A 130 0.77 -4.23 -2.08
CA TYR A 130 2.06 -4.56 -1.43
C TYR A 130 2.75 -5.85 -1.95
N ASN A 131 2.01 -6.87 -2.39
CA ASN A 131 2.61 -8.12 -2.90
C ASN A 131 2.75 -8.16 -4.43
N ASN A 132 2.19 -7.17 -5.14
CA ASN A 132 2.39 -6.95 -6.57
C ASN A 132 2.63 -5.46 -6.78
N GLU A 133 3.85 -5.02 -6.52
CA GLU A 133 4.19 -3.60 -6.38
C GLU A 133 4.24 -2.83 -7.71
N SER A 134 3.99 -3.46 -8.85
CA SER A 134 4.11 -2.80 -10.16
C SER A 134 3.08 -3.33 -11.16
N GLY A 135 2.51 -2.41 -11.94
CA GLY A 135 1.56 -2.72 -13.03
C GLY A 135 1.87 -1.92 -14.31
N CYS A 136 1.37 -2.39 -15.45
CA CYS A 136 1.54 -1.75 -16.76
C CYS A 136 2.99 -1.38 -17.10
N ASP A 137 3.89 -2.37 -17.06
CA ASP A 137 5.33 -2.18 -17.34
C ASP A 137 5.99 -1.09 -16.47
N GLY A 138 5.52 -0.91 -15.23
CA GLY A 138 6.05 0.07 -14.28
C GLY A 138 5.42 1.45 -14.38
N ALA A 139 4.39 1.63 -15.20
CA ALA A 139 3.60 2.86 -15.22
C ALA A 139 2.87 3.09 -13.90
N VAL A 140 2.61 2.03 -13.11
CA VAL A 140 2.09 2.13 -11.74
C VAL A 140 3.03 1.39 -10.82
N ARG A 141 3.39 2.02 -9.69
CA ARG A 141 4.25 1.43 -8.66
C ARG A 141 3.73 1.70 -7.26
N HIS A 142 3.73 0.68 -6.41
CA HIS A 142 3.54 0.81 -4.98
C HIS A 142 4.85 1.19 -4.29
N SER A 143 4.80 2.02 -3.25
CA SER A 143 5.98 2.42 -2.46
C SER A 143 6.51 1.33 -1.52
N GLY A 144 5.71 0.29 -1.29
CA GLY A 144 5.93 -0.76 -0.28
C GLY A 144 4.89 -0.65 0.86
N ASP A 145 4.82 -1.68 1.70
CA ASP A 145 3.89 -1.79 2.83
C ASP A 145 4.39 -0.99 4.06
N SER A 146 3.51 -0.15 4.64
CA SER A 146 3.73 0.53 5.91
C SER A 146 2.85 -0.04 7.04
N ARG A 147 3.22 -1.24 7.48
CA ARG A 147 2.68 -2.01 8.63
C ARG A 147 2.40 -1.27 9.94
N THR A 148 2.92 -0.06 10.10
CA THR A 148 2.85 0.67 11.37
C THR A 148 2.25 2.05 11.26
N GLY A 149 2.08 2.62 10.06
CA GLY A 149 1.66 4.01 9.91
C GLY A 149 2.42 4.98 10.82
N ALA A 150 3.72 4.72 11.01
CA ALA A 150 4.54 5.43 11.99
C ALA A 150 5.40 6.48 11.27
N GLY A 151 5.00 7.74 11.39
CA GLY A 151 5.73 8.87 10.80
C GLY A 151 4.82 10.09 10.64
N ASP A 152 5.42 11.22 10.26
CA ASP A 152 4.66 12.38 9.80
C ASP A 152 4.50 12.28 8.28
N GLY A 153 3.27 12.19 7.77
CA GLY A 153 2.99 12.28 6.32
C GLY A 153 2.17 11.13 5.77
N ASP A 154 2.46 10.75 4.52
CA ASP A 154 1.82 9.60 3.88
C ASP A 154 2.44 8.32 4.46
N ASP A 155 1.59 7.42 4.91
CA ASP A 155 2.00 6.10 5.37
C ASP A 155 2.25 5.18 4.19
N GLU A 156 1.41 5.27 3.14
CA GLU A 156 1.60 4.55 1.89
C GLU A 156 1.39 5.43 0.67
N SER A 157 2.03 5.05 -0.43
CA SER A 157 1.99 5.80 -1.68
C SER A 157 1.95 4.91 -2.92
N LEU A 158 1.22 5.37 -3.93
CA LEU A 158 1.17 4.86 -5.30
C LEU A 158 1.74 5.92 -6.25
N PHE A 159 2.66 5.52 -7.12
CA PHE A 159 3.22 6.37 -8.17
C PHE A 159 2.64 5.96 -9.52
N ILE A 160 2.15 6.93 -10.31
CA ILE A 160 1.47 6.67 -11.58
C ILE A 160 2.03 7.59 -12.67
N ASP A 161 2.61 7.02 -13.74
CA ASP A 161 2.85 7.72 -15.02
C ASP A 161 1.59 7.65 -15.88
N LEU A 162 0.82 8.73 -15.87
CA LEU A 162 -0.46 8.87 -16.58
C LEU A 162 -0.33 8.71 -18.10
N ASN A 163 0.87 9.01 -18.63
CA ASN A 163 1.21 8.86 -20.04
C ASN A 163 1.79 7.48 -20.36
N GLY A 164 2.32 6.78 -19.35
CA GLY A 164 2.78 5.38 -19.46
C GLY A 164 1.63 4.37 -19.43
N LEU A 165 0.48 4.73 -18.87
CA LEU A 165 -0.69 3.86 -18.82
C LEU A 165 -1.21 3.51 -20.23
N PRO A 166 -1.35 2.22 -20.57
CA PRO A 166 -1.94 1.76 -21.83
C PRO A 166 -3.31 2.39 -22.12
N PHE A 167 -3.63 2.63 -23.39
CA PHE A 167 -4.86 3.36 -23.78
C PHE A 167 -6.16 2.65 -23.41
N ASP A 168 -6.11 1.35 -23.22
CA ASP A 168 -7.21 0.51 -22.79
C ASP A 168 -7.43 0.52 -21.26
N VAL A 169 -6.49 1.06 -20.47
CA VAL A 169 -6.74 1.45 -19.07
C VAL A 169 -7.49 2.78 -19.07
N LEU A 170 -8.74 2.73 -18.65
CA LEU A 170 -9.64 3.90 -18.61
C LEU A 170 -9.92 4.36 -17.19
N ARG A 171 -9.71 3.48 -16.20
CA ARG A 171 -9.96 3.76 -14.80
C ARG A 171 -8.81 3.23 -13.94
N VAL A 172 -8.43 3.97 -12.93
CA VAL A 172 -7.55 3.49 -11.85
C VAL A 172 -8.33 3.63 -10.55
N MET A 173 -8.88 2.52 -10.06
CA MET A 173 -9.61 2.52 -8.80
C MET A 173 -8.64 2.49 -7.64
N ILE A 174 -8.75 3.45 -6.73
CA ILE A 174 -7.92 3.53 -5.52
C ILE A 174 -8.72 3.06 -4.32
N THR A 175 -8.12 2.17 -3.54
CA THR A 175 -8.78 1.51 -2.43
C THR A 175 -7.95 1.59 -1.17
N LEU A 176 -8.64 1.68 -0.03
CA LEU A 176 -8.05 1.43 1.28
C LEU A 176 -8.71 0.19 1.88
N SER A 177 -7.93 -0.66 2.52
CA SER A 177 -8.43 -1.86 3.19
C SER A 177 -7.61 -2.20 4.41
N ILE A 178 -8.12 -3.08 5.26
CA ILE A 178 -7.31 -3.67 6.33
C ILE A 178 -6.93 -5.09 5.97
N TYR A 179 -5.64 -5.39 6.10
CA TYR A 179 -5.13 -6.74 5.94
C TYR A 179 -5.81 -7.69 6.93
N ASN A 180 -6.36 -8.79 6.41
CA ASN A 180 -7.00 -9.85 7.19
C ASN A 180 -8.05 -9.35 8.20
N ALA A 181 -8.79 -8.30 7.85
CA ALA A 181 -9.76 -7.61 8.70
C ALA A 181 -10.78 -8.54 9.39
N ALA A 182 -11.23 -9.60 8.70
CA ALA A 182 -12.24 -10.51 9.23
C ALA A 182 -11.68 -11.41 10.35
N GLU A 183 -10.49 -11.97 10.18
CA GLU A 183 -9.86 -12.84 11.19
C GLU A 183 -9.33 -12.04 12.37
N ALA A 184 -8.84 -10.82 12.11
CA ALA A 184 -8.34 -9.92 13.14
C ALA A 184 -9.44 -9.11 13.85
N GLU A 185 -10.70 -9.23 13.41
CA GLU A 185 -11.83 -8.41 13.85
C GLU A 185 -11.56 -6.90 13.77
N GLN A 186 -10.83 -6.47 12.72
CA GLN A 186 -10.41 -5.09 12.50
C GLN A 186 -11.25 -4.39 11.43
N HIS A 187 -11.36 -3.06 11.53
CA HIS A 187 -12.06 -2.23 10.54
C HIS A 187 -11.51 -0.81 10.51
N LEU A 188 -11.72 -0.08 9.39
CA LEU A 188 -11.13 1.24 9.14
C LEU A 188 -11.50 2.26 10.23
N GLY A 189 -12.66 2.12 10.86
CA GLY A 189 -13.05 2.93 12.03
C GLY A 189 -12.17 2.78 13.28
N MET A 190 -11.16 1.90 13.28
CA MET A 190 -10.19 1.74 14.37
C MET A 190 -8.99 2.68 14.25
N VAL A 191 -8.73 3.24 13.07
CA VAL A 191 -7.77 4.34 12.86
C VAL A 191 -8.49 5.68 12.76
N ARG A 192 -7.75 6.79 12.70
CA ARG A 192 -8.29 8.15 12.59
C ARG A 192 -7.47 8.98 11.61
N ASN A 193 -7.91 10.19 11.33
CA ASN A 193 -7.25 11.15 10.45
C ASN A 193 -6.95 10.56 9.06
N ILE A 194 -7.79 9.65 8.56
CA ILE A 194 -7.54 9.01 7.26
C ILE A 194 -7.72 10.04 6.15
N TYR A 195 -6.69 10.20 5.32
CA TYR A 195 -6.73 11.07 4.17
C TYR A 195 -6.14 10.40 2.94
N LEU A 196 -6.51 10.93 1.78
CA LEU A 196 -5.89 10.62 0.49
C LEU A 196 -5.52 11.93 -0.19
N ARG A 197 -4.34 12.01 -0.78
CA ARG A 197 -3.90 13.19 -1.54
C ARG A 197 -3.32 12.82 -2.88
N VAL A 198 -3.41 13.74 -3.83
CA VAL A 198 -2.78 13.65 -5.15
C VAL A 198 -1.73 14.74 -5.25
N VAL A 199 -0.51 14.35 -5.53
CA VAL A 199 0.66 15.22 -5.64
C VAL A 199 1.21 15.14 -7.06
N ASN A 200 1.63 16.27 -7.62
CA ASN A 200 2.43 16.28 -8.84
C ASN A 200 3.85 15.83 -8.49
N GLU A 201 4.27 14.68 -9.00
CA GLU A 201 5.57 14.11 -8.66
C GLU A 201 6.74 14.98 -9.19
N GLU A 202 6.52 15.77 -10.25
CA GLU A 202 7.58 16.55 -10.89
C GLU A 202 8.07 17.73 -10.05
N ASP A 203 7.18 18.35 -9.27
CA ASP A 203 7.49 19.52 -8.45
C ASP A 203 7.18 19.33 -6.95
N GLY A 204 6.56 18.20 -6.58
CA GLY A 204 6.17 17.88 -5.20
C GLY A 204 4.93 18.65 -4.72
N ASN A 205 4.25 19.41 -5.59
CA ASN A 205 3.10 20.21 -5.19
C ASN A 205 1.86 19.33 -5.04
N GLU A 206 1.20 19.47 -3.90
CA GLU A 206 -0.08 18.83 -3.67
C GLU A 206 -1.19 19.51 -4.49
N ILE A 207 -1.94 18.70 -5.24
CA ILE A 207 -2.98 19.15 -6.16
C ILE A 207 -4.33 19.07 -5.46
N VAL A 208 -4.62 17.92 -4.84
CA VAL A 208 -5.90 17.58 -4.22
C VAL A 208 -5.68 16.87 -2.90
N ARG A 209 -6.52 17.17 -1.90
CA ARG A 209 -6.65 16.39 -0.66
C ARG A 209 -8.11 16.00 -0.44
N LEU A 210 -8.31 14.76 -0.03
CA LEU A 210 -9.55 14.22 0.50
C LEU A 210 -9.32 13.85 1.97
N GLN A 211 -10.13 14.40 2.87
CA GLN A 211 -10.21 13.90 4.24
C GLN A 211 -11.42 12.99 4.35
N MET A 212 -11.24 11.75 4.80
CA MET A 212 -12.34 10.79 4.87
C MET A 212 -13.25 11.08 6.07
N ASP A 213 -14.56 10.85 5.87
CA ASP A 213 -15.53 10.92 6.96
C ASP A 213 -15.46 9.66 7.84
N GLU A 214 -14.81 9.76 9.00
CA GLU A 214 -14.64 8.63 9.93
C GLU A 214 -15.97 8.02 10.42
N SER A 215 -17.08 8.76 10.38
CA SER A 215 -18.38 8.27 10.85
C SER A 215 -18.91 7.09 10.04
N MET A 216 -18.45 6.93 8.80
CA MET A 216 -18.86 5.85 7.90
C MET A 216 -17.97 4.59 7.97
N LEU A 217 -16.87 4.64 8.73
CA LEU A 217 -15.82 3.61 8.70
C LEU A 217 -16.01 2.49 9.72
N ASN A 218 -16.97 2.63 10.63
CA ASN A 218 -17.23 1.60 11.65
C ASN A 218 -17.73 0.29 11.01
N GLY A 219 -17.01 -0.81 11.25
CA GLY A 219 -17.31 -2.12 10.67
C GLY A 219 -17.05 -2.24 9.16
N VAL A 220 -16.26 -1.32 8.59
CA VAL A 220 -15.86 -1.33 7.17
C VAL A 220 -14.45 -1.90 7.04
N ALA A 221 -14.30 -3.03 6.35
CA ALA A 221 -13.00 -3.70 6.13
C ALA A 221 -12.25 -3.19 4.89
N GLY A 222 -12.95 -2.55 3.95
CA GLY A 222 -12.36 -1.96 2.75
C GLY A 222 -13.23 -0.87 2.16
N MET A 223 -12.64 -0.03 1.33
CA MET A 223 -13.26 1.17 0.77
C MET A 223 -12.75 1.40 -0.64
N GLN A 224 -13.65 1.69 -1.57
CA GLN A 224 -13.32 2.35 -2.84
C GLN A 224 -13.31 3.85 -2.58
N VAL A 225 -12.12 4.44 -2.51
CA VAL A 225 -11.93 5.82 -2.03
C VAL A 225 -12.14 6.81 -3.16
N ALA A 226 -11.35 6.66 -4.23
CA ALA A 226 -11.40 7.54 -5.39
C ALA A 226 -11.01 6.77 -6.64
N CYS A 227 -11.36 7.30 -7.81
CA CYS A 227 -11.04 6.70 -9.09
C CYS A 227 -10.43 7.76 -10.01
N LEU A 228 -9.28 7.46 -10.61
CA LEU A 228 -8.82 8.23 -11.76
C LEU A 228 -9.59 7.78 -12.99
N VAL A 229 -10.21 8.70 -13.72
CA VAL A 229 -11.01 8.41 -14.91
C VAL A 229 -10.37 9.08 -16.11
N ARG A 230 -10.08 8.31 -17.16
CA ARG A 230 -9.53 8.82 -18.41
C ARG A 230 -10.65 9.27 -19.34
N GLU A 231 -10.58 10.51 -19.80
CA GLU A 231 -11.44 11.04 -20.86
C GLU A 231 -10.57 11.65 -21.97
N GLY A 232 -10.40 10.91 -23.06
CA GLY A 232 -9.45 11.27 -24.11
C GLY A 232 -8.02 11.34 -23.55
N PRO A 233 -7.30 12.47 -23.68
CA PRO A 233 -5.96 12.61 -23.10
C PRO A 233 -5.96 13.08 -21.63
N LYS A 234 -7.14 13.32 -21.04
CA LYS A 234 -7.27 13.91 -19.71
C LYS A 234 -7.56 12.86 -18.65
N TRP A 235 -7.19 13.20 -17.42
CA TRP A 235 -7.49 12.42 -16.22
C TRP A 235 -8.26 13.26 -15.22
N TYR A 236 -9.31 12.66 -14.68
CA TYR A 236 -10.18 13.23 -13.66
C TYR A 236 -10.09 12.40 -12.39
N LEU A 237 -10.19 13.03 -11.23
CA LEU A 237 -10.36 12.34 -9.95
C LEU A 237 -11.85 12.34 -9.61
N GLU A 238 -12.45 11.16 -9.52
CA GLU A 238 -13.81 10.92 -9.01
C GLU A 238 -13.72 10.47 -7.55
N VAL A 239 -14.30 11.23 -6.61
CA VAL A 239 -14.32 10.87 -5.19
C VAL A 239 -15.55 10.03 -4.89
N LEU A 240 -15.34 8.81 -4.37
CA LEU A 240 -16.39 7.81 -4.19
C LEU A 240 -16.78 7.61 -2.74
N GLU A 241 -15.80 7.31 -1.87
CA GLU A 241 -16.01 6.87 -0.49
C GLU A 241 -17.12 5.80 -0.38
N ASN A 242 -16.96 4.69 -1.11
CA ASN A 242 -17.91 3.58 -1.13
C ASN A 242 -17.42 2.41 -0.24
N PRO A 243 -18.06 2.17 0.92
CA PRO A 243 -17.61 1.15 1.86
C PRO A 243 -17.92 -0.27 1.37
N VAL A 244 -16.99 -1.19 1.61
CA VAL A 244 -17.06 -2.60 1.21
C VAL A 244 -16.77 -3.48 2.41
N LYS A 245 -17.81 -4.07 3.00
CA LYS A 245 -17.70 -4.93 4.20
C LYS A 245 -16.82 -6.16 3.99
N GLY A 246 -16.78 -6.70 2.78
CA GLY A 246 -15.94 -7.86 2.44
C GLY A 246 -14.46 -7.54 2.22
N GLY A 247 -14.03 -6.30 2.48
CA GLY A 247 -12.64 -5.89 2.38
C GLY A 247 -12.06 -5.99 0.98
N LEU A 248 -10.74 -6.10 0.92
CA LEU A 248 -9.98 -6.16 -0.33
C LEU A 248 -10.40 -7.33 -1.22
N GLY A 249 -10.67 -8.50 -0.65
CA GLY A 249 -11.07 -9.69 -1.43
C GLY A 249 -12.40 -9.51 -2.17
N ALA A 250 -13.38 -8.87 -1.54
CA ALA A 250 -14.65 -8.54 -2.21
C ALA A 250 -14.47 -7.49 -3.31
N ILE A 251 -13.61 -6.49 -3.08
CA ILE A 251 -13.28 -5.48 -4.10
C ILE A 251 -12.55 -6.12 -5.28
N ALA A 252 -11.56 -6.97 -5.02
CA ALA A 252 -10.79 -7.67 -6.04
C ALA A 252 -11.71 -8.54 -6.92
N THR A 253 -12.61 -9.30 -6.29
CA THR A 253 -13.62 -10.10 -7.01
C THR A 253 -14.54 -9.25 -7.88
N GLN A 254 -14.94 -8.06 -7.41
CA GLN A 254 -15.76 -7.12 -8.19
C GLN A 254 -15.05 -6.68 -9.48
N TYR A 255 -13.71 -6.62 -9.48
CA TYR A 255 -12.89 -6.21 -10.62
C TYR A 255 -12.31 -7.36 -11.43
N GLY A 256 -12.74 -8.61 -11.17
CA GLY A 256 -12.38 -9.77 -11.99
C GLY A 256 -11.17 -10.56 -11.50
N ILE A 257 -10.56 -10.18 -10.37
CA ILE A 257 -9.47 -10.93 -9.74
C ILE A 257 -10.03 -12.17 -9.04
N ILE A 258 -9.42 -13.32 -9.31
CA ILE A 258 -9.76 -14.58 -8.63
C ILE A 258 -9.03 -14.65 -7.31
N VAL A 259 -9.76 -14.47 -6.21
CA VAL A 259 -9.22 -14.64 -4.86
C VAL A 259 -9.33 -16.12 -4.49
N GLY A 260 -8.19 -16.77 -4.22
CA GLY A 260 -8.18 -18.14 -3.72
C GLY A 260 -8.96 -18.23 -2.41
N ALA A 261 -9.82 -19.25 -2.28
CA ALA A 261 -10.42 -19.56 -0.98
C ALA A 261 -9.29 -20.01 -0.05
N GLY A 262 -8.98 -19.20 0.98
CA GLY A 262 -8.07 -19.62 2.04
C GLY A 262 -8.56 -20.95 2.63
N ALA A 263 -7.68 -21.96 2.61
CA ALA A 263 -7.90 -23.27 3.21
C ALA A 263 -7.42 -23.28 4.66
#